data_AF-X1FJB4-F1
#
_entry.id   AF-X1FJB4-F1
#
_cell.length_a   1.000
_cell.length_b   1.000
_cell.length_c   1.000
_cell.angle_alpha   90.00
_cell.angle_beta   90.00
_cell.angle_gamma   90.00
#
_symmetry.space_group_name_H-M   'P 1'
#
loop_
_entity.id
_entity.type
_entity.pdbx_description
1 polymer ?
#
loop_
_entity_poly.entity_id
_entity_poly.type
_entity_poly.pdbx_seq_one_letter_code
_entity_poly.pdbx_strand_id
1 'polypeptide(L)' 'MKGGVTKRIEDTIKALDKGQLKNALYLTDREGLEREHGFIVKAARTCLSNKNDKEVLS' A
#
# COMPACT_ATOMS: atom_id res chain seq x y z
N MET A 1 8.47 11.39 11.46
CA MET A 1 7.19 12.11 11.31
C MET A 1 6.62 12.36 12.69
N LYS A 2 6.35 13.61 13.07
CA LYS A 2 5.62 13.95 14.31
C LYS A 2 4.13 13.69 14.05
N GLY A 3 3.65 12.51 14.41
CA GLY A 3 2.25 12.13 14.23
C GLY A 3 2.05 10.66 14.52
N GLY A 4 1.13 10.34 15.43
CA GLY A 4 0.80 8.97 15.80
C GLY A 4 0.14 8.16 14.67
N VAL A 5 -0.49 7.05 15.03
CA VAL A 5 -1.13 6.10 14.09
C VAL A 5 -2.03 6.81 13.07
N THR A 6 -2.89 7.73 13.50
CA THR A 6 -3.79 8.49 12.62
C THR A 6 -3.05 9.21 11.50
N LYS A 7 -1.93 9.87 11.82
CA LYS A 7 -1.18 10.64 10.82
C LYS A 7 -0.54 9.73 9.77
N ARG A 8 -0.08 8.55 10.19
CA ARG A 8 0.44 7.55 9.26
C ARG A 8 -0.62 7.02 8.33
N ILE A 9 -1.85 6.81 8.81
CA ILE A 9 -2.97 6.39 7.95
C ILE A 9 -3.27 7.45 6.89
N GLU A 10 -3.37 8.73 7.29
CA GLU A 10 -3.57 9.83 6.33
C GLU A 10 -2.47 9.88 5.25
N ASP A 11 -1.21 9.76 5.67
CA ASP A 11 -0.09 9.86 4.74
C ASP A 11 0.02 8.60 3.86
N THR A 12 -0.45 7.44 4.34
CA THR A 12 -0.60 6.21 3.57
C THR A 12 -1.66 6.36 2.49
N ILE A 13 -2.83 6.92 2.81
CA ILE A 13 -3.89 7.21 1.84
C ILE A 13 -3.38 8.16 0.75
N LYS A 14 -2.68 9.23 1.12
CA LYS A 14 -2.06 10.15 0.16
C LYS A 14 -1.01 9.49 -0.74
N ALA A 15 -0.26 8.52 -0.21
CA ALA A 15 0.70 7.77 -1.01
C ALA A 15 -0.03 6.88 -2.04
N LEU A 16 -1.15 6.25 -1.65
CA LEU A 16 -1.98 5.44 -2.54
C LEU A 16 -2.61 6.29 -3.66
N ASP A 17 -3.17 7.46 -3.33
CA ASP A 17 -3.73 8.41 -4.32
C ASP A 17 -2.70 8.84 -5.37
N LYS A 18 -1.43 8.92 -4.98
CA LYS A 18 -0.31 9.25 -5.88
C LYS A 18 0.26 8.04 -6.63
N GLY A 19 -0.33 6.85 -6.46
CA GLY A 19 0.20 5.59 -7.03
C GLY A 19 1.54 5.16 -6.41
N GLN A 20 1.94 5.73 -5.27
CA GLN A 20 3.21 5.46 -4.59
C GLN A 20 3.12 4.24 -3.69
N LEU A 21 2.85 3.08 -4.28
CA LEU A 21 2.60 1.82 -3.55
C LEU A 21 3.74 1.42 -2.62
N LYS A 22 5.01 1.61 -3.03
CA LYS A 22 6.18 1.34 -2.17
C LYS A 22 6.18 2.19 -0.90
N ASN A 23 5.75 3.45 -1.02
CA ASN A 23 5.68 4.37 0.12
C ASN A 23 4.52 3.99 1.07
N ALA A 24 3.37 3.58 0.51
CA ALA A 24 2.25 3.07 1.30
C ALA A 24 2.61 1.81 2.10
N LEU A 25 3.39 0.89 1.52
CA LEU A 25 3.92 -0.29 2.22
C LEU A 25 4.85 0.11 3.37
N TYR A 26 5.77 1.05 3.12
CA TYR A 26 6.71 1.54 4.14
C TYR A 26 6.00 2.22 5.32
N LEU A 27 4.96 3.01 5.05
CA LEU A 27 4.24 3.75 6.08
C LEU A 27 3.43 2.85 7.02
N THR A 28 3.01 1.69 6.53
CA THR A 28 2.19 0.72 7.28
C THR A 28 2.98 -0.44 7.89
N ASP A 29 4.26 -0.61 7.54
CA ASP A 29 5.16 -1.61 8.14
C ASP A 29 5.63 -1.20 9.55
N ARG A 30 4.67 -1.14 10.48
CA ARG A 30 4.78 -0.54 11.82
C ARG A 30 3.79 -1.18 12.79
N GLU A 31 4.16 -1.25 14.06
CA GLU A 31 3.27 -1.72 15.13
C GLU A 31 1.98 -0.89 15.21
N GLY A 32 0.84 -1.58 15.35
CA GLY A 32 -0.50 -1.00 15.40
C GLY A 32 -1.10 -0.67 14.04
N LEU A 33 -0.46 -1.05 12.93
CA LEU A 33 -0.94 -0.90 11.55
C LEU A 33 -0.96 -2.22 10.76
N GLU A 34 -0.94 -3.37 11.46
CA GLU A 34 -0.82 -4.69 10.85
C GLU A 34 -1.98 -4.98 9.88
N ARG A 35 -3.18 -4.51 10.23
CA ARG A 35 -4.38 -4.64 9.38
C ARG A 35 -4.24 -3.84 8.09
N GLU A 36 -3.84 -2.58 8.20
CA GLU A 36 -3.64 -1.68 7.07
C GLU A 36 -2.51 -2.18 6.17
N HIS A 37 -1.42 -2.65 6.76
CA HIS A 37 -0.31 -3.26 6.04
C HIS A 37 -0.76 -4.49 5.24
N GLY A 38 -1.53 -5.39 5.86
CA GLY A 38 -2.09 -6.56 5.19
C GLY A 38 -2.97 -6.20 4.00
N PHE A 39 -3.79 -5.17 4.12
CA PHE A 39 -4.61 -4.67 3.01
C PHE A 39 -3.75 -4.18 1.84
N ILE A 40 -2.72 -3.37 2.13
CA ILE A 40 -1.84 -2.80 1.09
C ILE A 40 -1.01 -3.89 0.43
N VAL A 41 -0.51 -4.87 1.18
CA VAL A 41 0.21 -6.03 0.62
C VAL A 41 -0.69 -6.82 -0.33
N LYS A 42 -1.96 -7.06 0.05
CA LYS A 42 -2.92 -7.75 -0.82
C LYS A 42 -3.19 -6.96 -2.10
N ALA A 43 -3.46 -5.66 -1.98
CA ALA A 43 -3.67 -4.79 -3.13
C ALA A 43 -2.44 -4.77 -4.05
N ALA A 44 -1.23 -4.68 -3.48
CA ALA A 44 0.02 -4.72 -4.22
C ALA A 44 0.18 -6.01 -5.02
N ARG A 45 -0.08 -7.16 -4.39
CA ARG A 45 -0.02 -8.47 -5.04
C ARG A 45 -1.03 -8.58 -6.18
N THR A 46 -2.28 -8.19 -5.96
CA THR A 46 -3.31 -8.19 -7.00
C THR A 46 -2.95 -7.28 -8.18
N CYS A 47 -2.40 -6.09 -7.93
CA CYS A 47 -1.95 -5.21 -9.00
C CYS A 47 -0.78 -5.79 -9.80
N LEU A 48 0.13 -6.52 -9.16
CA LEU A 48 1.24 -7.20 -9.83
C LEU A 48 0.76 -8.42 -10.63
N SER A 49 -0.11 -9.25 -10.07
CA SER A 49 -0.73 -10.38 -10.77
C SER A 49 -1.47 -9.90 -12.03
N ASN A 50 -2.31 -8.88 -11.90
CA ASN A 50 -3.05 -8.31 -13.03
C ASN A 50 -2.15 -7.69 -14.11
N LYS A 51 -0.92 -7.28 -13.76
CA LYS A 51 0.06 -6.80 -14.76
C LYS A 51 0.68 -7.95 -15.54
N ASN A 52 0.94 -9.09 -14.90
CA ASN A 52 1.38 -10.31 -15.56
C ASN A 52 0.27 -10.93 -16.42
N ASP A 53 -1.00 -10.85 -15.98
CA ASP A 53 -2.14 -11.40 -16.74
C ASP A 53 -2.44 -10.60 -18.04
N LYS A 54 -1.99 -9.34 -18.14
CA LYS A 54 -2.16 -8.52 -19.35
C LYS A 54 -1.22 -8.91 -20.51
N GLU A 55 -0.13 -9.63 -20.24
CA GLU A 55 0.79 -10.11 -21.29
C GLU A 55 0.37 -11.46 -21.88
N VAL A 56 -0.52 -12.21 -21.21
CA VAL A 56 -0.99 -13.52 -21.69
C VAL A 56 -2.19 -13.39 -22.65
N LEU A 57 -2.75 -12.18 -22.79
CA LEU A 57 -3.89 -11.88 -23.66
C LEU A 57 -3.53 -10.97 -24.86
N SER A 58 -2.25 -10.84 -25.23
CA SER A 58 -1.82 -10.17 -26.47
C SER A 58 -1.44 -11.18 -27.55
#